data_AF-A0A0N9HUF1-F1
#
_entry.id   AF-A0A0N9HUF1-F1
#
_cell.length_a   1.000
_cell.length_b   1.000
_cell.length_c   1.000
_cell.angle_alpha   90.00
_cell.angle_beta   90.00
_cell.angle_gamma   90.00
#
_symmetry.space_group_name_H-M   'P 1'
#
loop_
_entity.id
_entity.type
_entity.pdbx_description
1 polymer ?
#
loop_
_entity_poly.entity_id
_entity_poly.type
_entity_poly.pdbx_seq_one_letter_code
_entity_poly.pdbx_strand_id
1 'polypeptide(L)'
;MTESRMLVWVPAPVREVRPLLHASGVSSAVVIPVESGTVLVPRERIGLSAAAQWVHRAVRQLGKAVVIIGWNDRASMVYPITGAVSQGWGWGGEAAVLRLMAELGDMGALKRVGLGLLSAVNGSPGRERRQTQATERIAAATGADQEIVRRHVQTYEQHLAADRFLDEIGKPDVAALVRLTDAGRFDQWRTERSMMLEWRRAYLPALLLLFVVVIVVTVTVDPHAVFAWTLTYVVAPVLILAVMLFAWRRARYRTARMPIDEVLPVLQLPEASDNQSAK
;
A
#
# COMPACT_ATOMS: atom_id res chain seq x y z
N MET A 1 -1.44 -15.36 14.82
CA MET A 1 -1.90 -14.91 13.48
C MET A 1 -1.14 -13.65 13.18
N THR A 2 -0.19 -13.74 12.25
CA THR A 2 0.60 -12.60 11.82
C THR A 2 -0.29 -11.63 11.08
N GLU A 3 -0.15 -10.36 11.43
CA GLU A 3 -0.80 -9.24 10.76
C GLU A 3 -0.42 -9.23 9.27
N SER A 4 -1.34 -8.88 8.38
CA SER A 4 -1.00 -8.78 6.95
C SER A 4 0.03 -7.66 6.72
N ARG A 5 1.13 -7.99 6.05
CA ARG A 5 2.27 -7.09 5.81
C ARG A 5 2.47 -6.83 4.33
N MET A 6 3.10 -5.71 4.02
CA MET A 6 3.39 -5.28 2.65
C MET A 6 4.71 -4.52 2.59
N LEU A 7 5.44 -4.71 1.50
CA LEU A 7 6.59 -3.91 1.10
C LEU A 7 6.48 -3.54 -0.38
N VAL A 8 7.23 -2.52 -0.79
CA VAL A 8 7.35 -2.12 -2.20
C VAL A 8 8.81 -2.15 -2.58
N TRP A 9 9.17 -2.92 -3.59
CA TRP A 9 10.52 -2.96 -4.15
C TRP A 9 10.59 -2.20 -5.47
N VAL A 10 11.56 -1.31 -5.56
CA VAL A 10 11.84 -0.46 -6.73
C VAL A 10 13.26 -0.77 -7.21
N PRO A 11 13.48 -1.23 -8.46
CA PRO A 11 14.79 -1.50 -9.04
C PRO A 11 15.52 -0.20 -9.44
N ALA A 12 15.61 0.75 -8.51
CA ALA A 12 16.32 2.02 -8.68
C ALA A 12 17.00 2.41 -7.35
N PRO A 13 18.13 3.12 -7.41
CA PRO A 13 18.84 3.55 -6.21
C PRO A 13 18.03 4.59 -5.42
N VAL A 14 18.26 4.65 -4.10
CA VAL A 14 17.52 5.54 -3.19
C VAL A 14 17.54 7.00 -3.64
N ARG A 15 18.66 7.47 -4.22
CA ARG A 15 18.79 8.84 -4.73
C ARG A 15 17.77 9.19 -5.83
N GLU A 16 17.32 8.21 -6.61
CA GLU A 16 16.30 8.39 -7.65
C GLU A 16 14.90 8.23 -7.06
N VAL A 17 14.70 7.27 -6.16
CA VAL A 17 13.39 6.93 -5.61
C VAL A 17 12.89 7.98 -4.62
N ARG A 18 13.77 8.43 -3.73
CA ARG A 18 13.42 9.25 -2.57
C ARG A 18 12.85 10.63 -2.93
N PRO A 19 13.41 11.39 -3.90
CA PRO A 19 12.80 12.66 -4.34
C PRO A 19 11.42 12.47 -4.97
N LEU A 20 11.20 11.37 -5.70
CA LEU A 20 9.92 11.09 -6.36
C LEU A 20 8.83 10.74 -5.34
N LEU A 21 9.17 9.99 -4.29
CA LEU A 21 8.25 9.69 -3.20
C LEU A 21 7.87 10.96 -2.43
N HIS A 22 8.84 11.83 -2.15
CA HIS A 22 8.59 13.12 -1.49
C HIS A 22 7.71 14.03 -2.35
N ALA A 23 8.02 14.20 -3.64
CA ALA A 23 7.22 14.96 -4.58
C ALA A 23 5.80 14.39 -4.76
N SER A 24 5.65 13.07 -4.59
CA SER A 24 4.35 12.38 -4.66
C SER A 24 3.52 12.49 -3.38
N GLY A 25 4.03 13.15 -2.34
CA GLY A 25 3.36 13.35 -1.05
C GLY A 25 3.26 12.07 -0.22
N VAL A 26 4.21 11.13 -0.40
CA VAL A 26 4.32 9.95 0.47
C VAL A 26 4.78 10.41 1.84
N SER A 27 3.90 10.31 2.82
CA SER A 27 4.10 10.92 4.14
C SER A 27 4.72 10.00 5.18
N SER A 28 4.79 8.69 4.95
CA SER A 28 5.28 7.75 5.98
C SER A 28 5.69 6.39 5.39
N ALA A 29 6.96 6.25 5.02
CA ALA A 29 7.57 4.98 4.66
C ALA A 29 9.04 4.98 5.09
N VAL A 30 9.53 3.84 5.56
CA VAL A 30 10.97 3.63 5.74
C VAL A 30 11.56 3.27 4.38
N VAL A 31 12.62 3.98 3.99
CA VAL A 31 13.35 3.74 2.75
C VAL A 31 14.61 2.95 3.07
N ILE A 32 14.81 1.82 2.40
CA ILE A 32 15.94 0.94 2.67
C ILE A 32 16.67 0.70 1.35
N PRO A 33 17.91 1.21 1.20
CA PRO A 33 18.75 0.84 0.08
C PRO A 33 19.14 -0.63 0.22
N VAL A 34 19.05 -1.36 -0.88
CA VAL A 34 19.51 -2.74 -1.01
C VAL A 34 20.29 -2.88 -2.31
N GLU A 35 21.03 -3.97 -2.48
CA GLU A 35 21.84 -4.20 -3.67
C GLU A 35 20.99 -4.17 -4.96
N SER A 36 19.81 -4.78 -4.92
CA SER A 36 18.87 -4.83 -6.05
C SER A 36 18.07 -3.55 -6.28
N GLY A 37 18.25 -2.50 -5.46
CA GLY A 37 17.56 -1.22 -5.61
C GLY A 37 17.13 -0.60 -4.27
N THR A 38 15.84 -0.30 -4.14
CA THR A 38 15.27 0.36 -2.97
C THR A 38 14.02 -0.37 -2.53
N VAL A 39 13.94 -0.70 -1.24
CA VAL A 39 12.73 -1.23 -0.61
C VAL A 39 12.08 -0.15 0.24
N LEU A 40 10.76 -0.05 0.12
CA LEU A 40 9.92 0.82 0.92
C LEU A 40 9.09 -0.05 1.84
N VAL A 41 9.23 0.18 3.13
CA VAL A 41 8.38 -0.43 4.15
C VAL A 41 7.39 0.64 4.62
N PRO A 42 6.10 0.54 4.26
CA PRO A 42 5.10 1.47 4.74
C PRO A 42 5.06 1.51 6.27
N ARG A 43 5.22 2.72 6.84
CA ARG A 43 5.13 2.97 8.28
C ARG A 43 3.67 2.95 8.74
N GLU A 44 2.77 3.52 7.96
CA GLU A 44 1.33 3.38 8.22
C GLU A 44 0.79 2.15 7.46
N ARG A 45 -0.34 1.58 7.93
CA ARG A 45 -1.15 0.65 7.12
C ARG A 45 -1.72 1.39 5.92
N ILE A 46 -0.88 1.61 4.91
CA ILE A 46 -1.31 2.14 3.61
C ILE A 46 -2.08 1.02 2.92
N GLY A 47 -3.28 1.36 2.44
CA GLY A 47 -4.04 0.41 1.65
C GLY A 47 -3.29 0.02 0.38
N LEU A 48 -3.43 -1.22 -0.09
CA LEU A 48 -2.87 -1.69 -1.37
C LEU A 48 -3.20 -0.72 -2.53
N SER A 49 -4.40 -0.13 -2.54
CA SER A 49 -4.80 0.88 -3.53
C SER A 49 -3.97 2.17 -3.46
N ALA A 50 -3.67 2.64 -2.25
CA ALA A 50 -2.81 3.83 -2.07
C ALA A 50 -1.37 3.53 -2.48
N ALA A 51 -0.85 2.35 -2.09
CA ALA A 51 0.47 1.88 -2.53
C ALA A 51 0.55 1.79 -4.06
N ALA A 52 -0.44 1.18 -4.70
CA ALA A 52 -0.50 1.07 -6.17
C ALA A 52 -0.52 2.45 -6.86
N GLN A 53 -1.20 3.45 -6.29
CA GLN A 53 -1.18 4.83 -6.82
C GLN A 53 0.20 5.46 -6.74
N TRP A 54 0.92 5.27 -5.62
CA TRP A 54 2.30 5.77 -5.47
C TRP A 54 3.22 5.11 -6.49
N VAL A 55 3.12 3.78 -6.57
CA VAL A 55 3.91 2.98 -7.49
C VAL A 55 3.66 3.37 -8.94
N HIS A 56 2.40 3.56 -9.35
CA HIS A 56 2.08 3.97 -10.72
C HIS A 56 2.71 5.31 -11.10
N ARG A 57 2.85 6.25 -10.16
CA ARG A 57 3.58 7.50 -10.41
C ARG A 57 5.08 7.27 -10.52
N ALA A 58 5.64 6.47 -9.61
CA ALA A 58 7.05 6.11 -9.63
C ALA A 58 7.44 5.42 -10.95
N VAL A 59 6.63 4.48 -11.44
CA VAL A 59 6.83 3.79 -12.73
C VAL A 59 6.85 4.78 -13.89
N ARG A 60 5.90 5.73 -13.93
CA ARG A 60 5.87 6.77 -14.98
C ARG A 60 7.10 7.68 -14.98
N GLN A 61 7.65 7.98 -13.81
CA GLN A 61 8.78 8.90 -13.66
C GLN A 61 10.13 8.21 -13.82
N LEU A 62 10.26 6.97 -13.35
CA LEU A 62 11.48 6.17 -13.42
C LEU A 62 11.61 5.39 -14.72
N GLY A 63 10.50 5.12 -15.41
CA GLY A 63 10.47 4.22 -16.58
C GLY A 63 10.80 2.77 -16.22
N LYS A 64 10.71 2.40 -14.93
CA LYS A 64 11.06 1.09 -14.41
C LYS A 64 9.86 0.42 -13.76
N ALA A 65 9.79 -0.90 -13.86
CA ALA A 65 8.79 -1.69 -13.15
C ALA A 65 9.01 -1.58 -11.64
N VAL A 66 7.92 -1.64 -10.87
CA VAL A 66 7.96 -1.63 -9.41
C VAL A 66 7.06 -2.74 -8.89
N VAL A 67 7.48 -3.42 -7.84
CA VAL A 67 6.80 -4.62 -7.36
C VAL A 67 6.29 -4.38 -5.94
N ILE A 68 4.99 -4.58 -5.75
CA ILE A 68 4.39 -4.65 -4.41
C ILE A 68 4.36 -6.11 -3.97
N ILE A 69 4.80 -6.38 -2.76
CA ILE A 69 4.83 -7.73 -2.18
C ILE A 69 4.02 -7.67 -0.90
N GLY A 70 3.02 -8.54 -0.77
CA GLY A 70 2.13 -8.61 0.38
C GLY A 70 2.04 -10.04 0.90
N TRP A 71 1.95 -10.24 2.22
CA TRP A 71 1.89 -11.58 2.78
C TRP A 71 1.27 -11.62 4.19
N ASN A 72 0.85 -12.82 4.58
CA ASN A 72 0.48 -13.23 5.93
C ASN A 72 0.75 -14.74 6.10
N ASP A 73 0.33 -15.32 7.22
CA ASP A 73 0.53 -16.76 7.52
C ASP A 73 -0.09 -17.74 6.52
N ARG A 74 -1.01 -17.27 5.67
CA ARG A 74 -1.85 -18.14 4.82
C ARG A 74 -1.67 -17.87 3.34
N ALA A 75 -1.24 -16.67 2.97
CA ALA A 75 -1.12 -16.25 1.59
C ALA A 75 0.03 -15.28 1.40
N SER A 76 0.53 -15.24 0.17
CA SER A 76 1.43 -14.21 -0.31
C SER A 76 0.99 -13.73 -1.67
N MET A 77 1.39 -12.53 -2.05
CA MET A 77 1.10 -11.93 -3.34
C MET A 77 2.25 -11.08 -3.83
N VAL A 78 2.42 -11.07 -5.14
CA VAL A 78 3.37 -10.24 -5.88
C VAL A 78 2.58 -9.48 -6.93
N TYR A 79 2.67 -8.16 -6.91
CA TYR A 79 1.90 -7.27 -7.77
C TYR A 79 2.87 -6.35 -8.53
N PRO A 80 3.39 -6.79 -9.68
CA PRO A 80 4.26 -5.99 -10.52
C PRO A 80 3.44 -4.92 -11.24
N ILE A 81 3.95 -3.69 -11.21
CA ILE A 81 3.38 -2.54 -11.91
C ILE A 81 4.42 -2.08 -12.93
N THR A 82 4.13 -2.32 -14.20
CA THR A 82 5.00 -1.98 -15.34
C THR A 82 4.43 -0.82 -16.17
N GLY A 83 3.25 -0.31 -15.83
CA GLY A 83 2.56 0.76 -16.55
C GLY A 83 1.08 0.85 -16.17
N ALA A 84 0.21 1.06 -17.17
CA ALA A 84 -1.24 1.21 -16.97
C ALA A 84 -1.97 -0.12 -16.65
N VAL A 85 -1.36 -1.26 -16.97
CA VAL A 85 -1.93 -2.59 -16.72
C VAL A 85 -1.13 -3.25 -15.61
N SER A 86 -1.81 -3.57 -14.50
CA SER A 86 -1.22 -4.31 -13.39
C SER A 86 -2.10 -5.51 -13.06
N GLN A 87 -1.48 -6.69 -13.02
CA GLN A 87 -2.11 -7.91 -12.54
C GLN A 87 -1.10 -8.58 -11.62
N GLY A 88 -1.53 -8.81 -10.38
CA GLY A 88 -0.73 -9.57 -9.44
C GLY A 88 -0.98 -11.05 -9.55
N TRP A 89 -0.07 -11.77 -8.92
CA TRP A 89 -0.19 -13.19 -8.65
C TRP A 89 -0.18 -13.40 -7.14
N GLY A 90 -0.76 -14.51 -6.68
CA GLY A 90 -0.74 -14.87 -5.28
C GLY A 90 -0.74 -16.37 -5.05
N TRP A 91 -0.26 -16.76 -3.88
CA TRP A 91 -0.09 -18.13 -3.42
C TRP A 91 -0.86 -18.36 -2.13
N GLY A 92 -1.36 -19.59 -1.93
CA GLY A 92 -2.15 -19.97 -0.74
C GLY A 92 -3.65 -20.22 -1.01
N GLY A 93 -4.02 -20.35 -2.29
CA GLY A 93 -5.41 -20.55 -2.71
C GLY A 93 -6.22 -19.25 -2.79
N GLU A 94 -7.24 -19.27 -3.64
CA GLU A 94 -7.99 -18.07 -4.04
C GLU A 94 -8.60 -17.32 -2.85
N ALA A 95 -9.24 -18.04 -1.92
CA ALA A 95 -9.89 -17.44 -0.75
C ALA A 95 -8.88 -16.75 0.20
N ALA A 96 -7.71 -17.35 0.40
CA ALA A 96 -6.69 -16.78 1.28
C ALA A 96 -6.03 -15.54 0.65
N VAL A 97 -5.75 -15.59 -0.65
CA VAL A 97 -5.20 -14.45 -1.42
C VAL A 97 -6.20 -13.29 -1.47
N LEU A 98 -7.49 -13.57 -1.72
CA LEU A 98 -8.55 -12.54 -1.66
C LEU A 98 -8.67 -11.90 -0.28
N ARG A 99 -8.57 -12.72 0.78
CA ARG A 99 -8.58 -12.23 2.16
C ARG A 99 -7.37 -11.35 2.45
N LEU A 100 -6.17 -11.76 2.03
CA LEU A 100 -4.95 -10.96 2.13
C LEU A 100 -5.12 -9.62 1.39
N MET A 101 -5.61 -9.64 0.14
CA MET A 101 -5.85 -8.41 -0.61
C MET A 101 -6.89 -7.50 0.06
N ALA A 102 -7.91 -8.07 0.70
CA ALA A 102 -8.89 -7.30 1.45
C ALA A 102 -8.31 -6.65 2.71
N GLU A 103 -7.48 -7.41 3.46
CA GLU A 103 -6.79 -6.93 4.66
C GLU A 103 -5.77 -5.84 4.32
N LEU A 104 -5.00 -6.02 3.25
CA LEU A 104 -4.06 -5.01 2.74
C LEU A 104 -4.76 -3.83 2.08
N GLY A 105 -5.92 -4.03 1.46
CA GLY A 105 -6.64 -2.99 0.72
C GLY A 105 -7.37 -1.96 1.58
N ASP A 106 -7.43 -2.16 2.91
CA ASP A 106 -8.37 -1.46 3.81
C ASP A 106 -9.80 -1.44 3.22
N MET A 107 -10.16 -2.52 2.54
CA MET A 107 -11.41 -2.61 1.81
C MET A 107 -12.53 -3.02 2.78
N GLY A 108 -13.48 -2.10 2.98
CA GLY A 108 -14.72 -2.37 3.72
C GLY A 108 -15.41 -3.64 3.21
N ALA A 109 -16.19 -4.31 4.09
CA ALA A 109 -16.79 -5.63 3.84
C ALA A 109 -17.48 -5.75 2.47
N LEU A 110 -18.12 -4.68 2.00
CA LEU A 110 -18.83 -4.62 0.71
C LEU A 110 -17.91 -4.84 -0.51
N LYS A 111 -16.68 -4.31 -0.50
CA LYS A 111 -15.72 -4.49 -1.61
C LYS A 111 -15.10 -5.89 -1.63
N ARG A 112 -15.07 -6.59 -0.49
CA ARG A 112 -14.59 -7.98 -0.39
C ARG A 112 -15.52 -8.94 -1.11
N VAL A 113 -16.83 -8.72 -0.97
CA VAL A 113 -17.87 -9.49 -1.67
C VAL A 113 -17.81 -9.26 -3.18
N GLY A 114 -17.59 -8.02 -3.61
CA GLY A 114 -17.44 -7.68 -5.04
C GLY A 114 -16.21 -8.32 -5.72
N LEU A 115 -15.09 -8.45 -5.01
CA LEU A 115 -13.90 -9.14 -5.49
C LEU A 115 -14.09 -10.66 -5.61
N GLY A 116 -14.79 -11.28 -4.65
CA GLY A 116 -15.15 -12.70 -4.72
C GLY A 116 -16.13 -13.03 -5.84
N LEU A 117 -17.03 -12.10 -6.18
CA LEU A 117 -17.92 -12.23 -7.35
C LEU A 117 -17.15 -12.10 -8.68
N LEU A 118 -16.19 -11.17 -8.77
CA LEU A 118 -15.35 -11.00 -9.96
C LEU A 118 -14.39 -12.17 -10.20
N SER A 119 -13.95 -12.85 -9.14
CA SER A 119 -13.08 -14.03 -9.25
C SER A 119 -13.90 -15.28 -9.61
N ALA A 120 -15.09 -15.45 -9.04
CA ALA A 120 -16.02 -16.55 -9.35
C ALA A 120 -16.56 -16.52 -10.80
N VAL A 121 -16.80 -15.33 -11.37
CA VAL A 121 -17.27 -15.17 -12.77
C VAL A 121 -16.15 -15.40 -13.80
N ASN A 122 -14.88 -15.42 -13.36
CA ASN A 122 -13.71 -15.60 -14.21
C ASN A 122 -13.24 -17.07 -14.33
N GLY A 123 -14.10 -18.03 -13.99
CA GLY A 123 -13.83 -19.46 -14.08
C GLY A 123 -13.82 -20.00 -15.51
N SER A 124 -12.62 -20.38 -15.99
CA SER A 124 -12.35 -21.58 -16.81
C SER A 124 -12.21 -21.54 -18.35
N PRO A 125 -11.88 -20.41 -18.99
CA PRO A 125 -10.95 -20.48 -20.12
C PRO A 125 -9.96 -19.31 -20.11
N GLY A 126 -8.71 -19.56 -19.68
CA GLY A 126 -7.67 -18.52 -19.65
C GLY A 126 -6.69 -18.57 -18.47
N ARG A 127 -6.75 -19.60 -17.61
CA ARG A 127 -5.78 -19.76 -16.51
C ARG A 127 -4.35 -19.87 -17.00
N GLU A 128 -4.11 -20.70 -18.02
CA GLU A 128 -2.78 -20.85 -18.62
C GLU A 128 -2.28 -19.52 -19.19
N ARG A 129 -3.13 -18.78 -19.93
CA ARG A 129 -2.80 -17.43 -20.41
C ARG A 129 -2.47 -16.47 -19.26
N ARG A 130 -3.21 -16.52 -18.15
CA ARG A 130 -2.92 -15.70 -16.96
C ARG A 130 -1.62 -16.10 -16.28
N GLN A 131 -1.33 -17.39 -16.17
CA GLN A 131 -0.06 -17.89 -15.62
C GLN A 131 1.12 -17.45 -16.48
N THR A 132 1.03 -17.58 -17.80
CA THR A 132 2.06 -17.10 -18.73
C THR A 132 2.27 -15.59 -18.60
N GLN A 133 1.19 -14.80 -18.64
CA GLN A 133 1.28 -13.34 -18.47
C GLN A 133 1.83 -12.92 -17.11
N ALA A 134 1.44 -13.61 -16.03
CA ALA A 134 1.96 -13.35 -14.70
C ALA A 134 3.45 -13.67 -14.62
N THR A 135 3.86 -14.82 -15.18
CA THR A 135 5.26 -15.25 -15.25
C THR A 135 6.11 -14.23 -15.98
N GLU A 136 5.72 -13.85 -17.20
CA GLU A 136 6.42 -12.86 -18.02
C GLU A 136 6.56 -11.52 -17.29
N ARG A 137 5.48 -11.03 -16.67
CA ARG A 137 5.50 -9.74 -15.97
C ARG A 137 6.33 -9.75 -14.71
N ILE A 138 6.24 -10.82 -13.92
CA ILE A 138 7.04 -10.96 -12.70
C ILE A 138 8.52 -11.08 -13.08
N ALA A 139 8.86 -11.92 -14.06
CA ALA A 139 10.22 -12.07 -14.56
C ALA A 139 10.76 -10.74 -15.11
N ALA A 140 10.01 -10.04 -15.96
CA ALA A 140 10.40 -8.75 -16.51
C ALA A 140 10.55 -7.66 -15.44
N ALA A 141 9.67 -7.63 -14.43
CA ALA A 141 9.74 -6.63 -13.36
C ALA A 141 10.88 -6.89 -12.38
N THR A 142 11.24 -8.16 -12.17
CA THR A 142 12.28 -8.57 -11.21
C THR A 142 13.65 -8.79 -11.83
N GLY A 143 13.71 -8.94 -13.15
CA GLY A 143 14.91 -9.39 -13.86
C GLY A 143 15.26 -10.86 -13.58
N ALA A 144 14.31 -11.65 -13.07
CA ALA A 144 14.51 -13.06 -12.74
C ALA A 144 14.35 -13.97 -13.96
N ASP A 145 14.87 -15.19 -13.86
CA ASP A 145 14.65 -16.23 -14.87
C ASP A 145 13.16 -16.59 -14.94
N GLN A 146 12.60 -16.48 -16.15
CA GLN A 146 11.21 -16.76 -16.44
C GLN A 146 10.82 -18.19 -16.08
N GLU A 147 11.72 -19.16 -16.24
CA GLU A 147 11.47 -20.57 -15.97
C GLU A 147 11.33 -20.85 -14.46
N ILE A 148 12.17 -20.19 -13.65
CA ILE A 148 12.08 -20.26 -12.18
C ILE A 148 10.74 -19.68 -11.74
N VAL A 149 10.40 -18.47 -12.21
CA VAL A 149 9.13 -17.81 -11.88
C VAL A 149 7.93 -18.69 -12.28
N ARG A 150 7.99 -19.32 -13.47
CA ARG A 150 6.92 -20.17 -14.01
C ARG A 150 6.60 -21.32 -13.08
N ARG A 151 7.64 -21.99 -12.56
CA ARG A 151 7.50 -23.11 -11.61
C ARG A 151 6.70 -22.70 -10.37
N HIS A 152 6.99 -21.53 -9.81
CA HIS A 152 6.27 -21.02 -8.65
C HIS A 152 4.86 -20.54 -8.98
N VAL A 153 4.67 -19.89 -10.13
CA VAL A 153 3.34 -19.45 -10.59
C VAL A 153 2.41 -20.65 -10.78
N GLN A 154 2.94 -21.80 -11.20
CA GLN A 154 2.16 -23.04 -11.35
C GLN A 154 1.72 -23.63 -10.01
N THR A 155 2.49 -23.45 -8.93
CA THR A 155 2.16 -23.95 -7.59
C THR A 155 1.34 -22.95 -6.75
N TYR A 156 0.39 -22.23 -7.37
CA TYR A 156 -0.37 -21.15 -6.73
C TYR A 156 -1.31 -21.60 -5.59
N GLU A 157 -1.74 -22.87 -5.62
CA GLU A 157 -2.62 -23.42 -4.58
C GLU A 157 -1.89 -23.62 -3.25
N GLN A 158 -0.58 -23.90 -3.32
CA GLN A 158 0.26 -24.04 -2.15
C GLN A 158 0.68 -22.66 -1.66
N HIS A 159 0.66 -22.46 -0.34
CA HIS A 159 1.24 -21.26 0.24
C HIS A 159 2.75 -21.25 -0.01
N LEU A 160 3.24 -20.16 -0.60
CA LEU A 160 4.65 -19.90 -0.78
C LEU A 160 5.03 -18.68 0.06
N ALA A 161 5.94 -18.85 1.00
CA ALA A 161 6.43 -17.74 1.80
C ALA A 161 7.11 -16.70 0.89
N ALA A 162 6.85 -15.41 1.14
CA ALA A 162 7.31 -14.34 0.26
C ALA A 162 8.84 -14.21 0.24
N ASP A 163 9.51 -14.46 1.36
CA ASP A 163 10.97 -14.46 1.46
C ASP A 163 11.59 -15.60 0.64
N ARG A 164 11.04 -16.81 0.75
CA ARG A 164 11.50 -17.96 -0.03
C ARG A 164 11.37 -17.73 -1.53
N PHE A 165 10.22 -17.20 -1.98
CA PHE A 165 10.04 -16.84 -3.38
C PHE A 165 11.11 -15.84 -3.85
N LEU A 166 11.38 -14.81 -3.05
CA LEU A 166 12.37 -13.78 -3.37
C LEU A 166 13.80 -14.32 -3.41
N ASP A 167 14.18 -15.19 -2.47
CA ASP A 167 15.48 -15.88 -2.50
C ASP A 167 15.63 -16.70 -3.80
N GLU A 168 14.61 -17.48 -4.15
CA GLU A 168 14.62 -18.38 -5.32
C GLU A 168 14.68 -17.61 -6.66
N ILE A 169 14.10 -16.39 -6.74
CA ILE A 169 14.19 -15.53 -7.93
C ILE A 169 15.43 -14.60 -7.96
N GLY A 170 16.39 -14.79 -7.04
CA GLY A 170 17.63 -14.03 -7.00
C GLY A 170 17.49 -12.62 -6.43
N LYS A 171 16.59 -12.42 -5.45
CA LYS A 171 16.43 -11.18 -4.66
C LYS A 171 16.61 -11.45 -3.15
N PRO A 172 17.77 -12.00 -2.71
CA PRO A 172 17.98 -12.39 -1.32
C PRO A 172 18.02 -11.19 -0.35
N ASP A 173 18.41 -10.02 -0.85
CA ASP A 173 18.42 -8.75 -0.13
C ASP A 173 16.99 -8.27 0.21
N VAL A 174 16.05 -8.42 -0.72
CA VAL A 174 14.63 -8.14 -0.49
C VAL A 174 14.01 -9.21 0.41
N ALA A 175 14.39 -10.48 0.24
CA ALA A 175 13.95 -11.58 1.10
C ALA A 175 14.39 -11.38 2.56
N ALA A 176 15.62 -10.91 2.79
CA ALA A 176 16.10 -10.56 4.12
C ALA A 176 15.22 -9.48 4.78
N LEU A 177 14.74 -8.51 4.00
CA LEU A 177 13.80 -7.51 4.49
C LEU A 177 12.41 -8.04 4.80
N VAL A 178 11.91 -9.02 4.03
CA VAL A 178 10.68 -9.74 4.38
C VAL A 178 10.86 -10.40 5.75
N ARG A 179 11.96 -11.15 5.97
CA ARG A 179 12.26 -11.80 7.25
C ARG A 179 12.37 -10.81 8.42
N LEU A 180 13.05 -9.67 8.21
CA LEU A 180 13.18 -8.63 9.25
C LEU A 180 11.85 -7.94 9.54
N THR A 181 11.03 -7.70 8.52
CA THR A 181 9.66 -7.24 8.71
C THR A 181 8.84 -8.28 9.45
N ASP A 182 9.10 -9.56 9.19
CA ASP A 182 8.38 -10.64 9.84
C ASP A 182 8.69 -10.78 11.32
N ALA A 183 9.97 -10.60 11.67
CA ALA A 183 10.45 -10.51 13.05
C ALA A 183 9.94 -9.26 13.80
N GLY A 184 9.18 -8.38 13.15
CA GLY A 184 8.61 -7.17 13.76
C GLY A 184 9.61 -6.03 13.95
N ARG A 185 10.77 -6.08 13.30
CA ARG A 185 11.83 -5.06 13.44
C ARG A 185 11.37 -3.66 13.03
N PHE A 186 10.40 -3.58 12.11
CA PHE A 186 9.83 -2.32 11.66
C PHE A 186 8.54 -1.94 12.38
N ASP A 187 8.02 -2.76 13.30
CA ASP A 187 6.73 -2.50 13.96
C ASP A 187 6.81 -1.31 14.92
N GLN A 188 7.96 -1.08 15.57
CA GLN A 188 8.20 0.12 16.40
C GLN A 188 8.05 1.41 15.58
N TRP A 189 8.58 1.42 14.36
CA TRP A 189 8.46 2.53 13.42
C TRP A 189 7.04 2.71 12.84
N ARG A 190 6.20 1.67 12.93
CA ARG A 190 4.77 1.73 12.56
C ARG A 190 3.88 2.28 13.69
N THR A 191 4.36 2.26 14.93
CA THR A 191 3.54 2.57 16.11
C THR A 191 3.45 4.08 16.41
N GLU A 192 4.28 4.91 15.76
CA GLU A 192 4.10 6.36 15.70
C GLU A 192 2.88 6.72 14.82
N ARG A 193 1.70 6.35 15.29
CA ARG A 193 0.41 6.65 14.66
C ARG A 193 0.32 8.16 14.47
N SER A 194 0.24 8.62 13.22
CA SER A 194 -0.15 9.99 12.98
C SER A 194 -1.60 10.16 13.47
N MET A 195 -1.74 10.77 14.66
CA MET A 195 -3.03 11.00 15.34
C MET A 195 -4.08 11.60 14.39
N MET A 196 -3.64 12.39 13.41
CA MET A 196 -4.46 12.96 12.34
C MET A 196 -5.16 11.94 11.43
N LEU A 197 -4.54 10.79 11.11
CA LEU A 197 -5.13 9.82 10.18
C LEU A 197 -6.20 8.97 10.85
N GLU A 198 -5.99 8.59 12.11
CA GLU A 198 -7.01 7.95 12.95
C GLU A 198 -8.21 8.89 13.14
N TRP A 199 -7.93 10.18 13.40
CA TRP A 199 -8.98 11.19 13.50
C TRP A 199 -9.78 11.32 12.20
N ARG A 200 -9.12 11.30 11.04
CA ARG A 200 -9.80 11.31 9.74
C ARG A 200 -10.71 10.10 9.54
N ARG A 201 -10.23 8.88 9.81
CA ARG A 201 -11.06 7.67 9.63
C ARG A 201 -12.24 7.64 10.60
N ALA A 202 -12.04 8.07 11.84
CA ALA A 202 -13.08 8.05 12.87
C ALA A 202 -14.13 9.15 12.67
N TYR A 203 -13.72 10.39 12.40
CA TYR A 203 -14.61 11.55 12.48
C TYR A 203 -15.14 12.05 11.13
N LEU A 204 -14.47 11.76 10.01
CA LEU A 204 -14.94 12.17 8.67
C LEU A 204 -16.33 11.61 8.31
N PRO A 205 -16.64 10.31 8.48
CA PRO A 205 -17.97 9.78 8.19
C PRO A 205 -19.04 10.38 9.11
N ALA A 206 -18.73 10.61 10.39
CA ALA A 206 -19.63 11.26 11.34
C ALA A 206 -19.92 12.73 10.94
N LEU A 207 -18.90 13.47 10.50
CA LEU A 207 -19.05 14.83 9.99
C LEU A 207 -19.87 14.90 8.70
N LEU A 208 -19.65 13.97 7.76
CA LEU A 208 -20.44 13.89 6.54
C LEU A 208 -21.90 13.56 6.85
N LEU A 209 -22.16 12.64 7.78
CA LEU A 209 -23.50 12.32 8.23
C LEU A 209 -24.18 13.54 8.88
N LEU A 210 -23.49 14.24 9.77
CA LEU A 210 -23.99 15.48 10.37
C LEU A 210 -24.33 16.52 9.30
N PHE A 211 -23.48 16.68 8.28
CA PHE A 211 -23.72 17.59 7.17
C PHE A 211 -24.98 17.22 6.37
N VAL A 212 -25.18 15.93 6.08
CA VAL A 212 -26.42 15.46 5.42
C VAL A 212 -27.64 15.72 6.28
N VAL A 213 -27.58 15.42 7.58
CA VAL A 213 -28.69 15.67 8.52
C VAL A 213 -29.05 17.16 8.56
N VAL A 214 -28.04 18.04 8.62
CA VAL A 214 -28.23 19.49 8.56
C VAL A 214 -28.96 19.91 7.28
N ILE A 215 -28.54 19.40 6.11
CA ILE A 215 -29.21 19.71 4.83
C ILE A 215 -30.67 19.26 4.87
N VAL A 216 -30.95 18.04 5.32
CA VAL A 216 -32.31 17.49 5.38
C VAL A 216 -33.20 18.32 6.29
N VAL A 217 -32.72 18.69 7.49
CA VAL A 217 -33.46 19.54 8.44
C VAL A 217 -33.71 20.92 7.84
N THR A 218 -32.72 21.50 7.16
CA THR A 218 -32.87 22.84 6.56
C THR A 218 -33.91 22.85 5.43
N VAL A 219 -34.00 21.77 4.64
CA VAL A 219 -34.94 21.67 3.52
C VAL A 219 -36.36 21.32 3.97
N THR A 220 -36.52 20.67 5.14
CA THR A 220 -37.83 20.22 5.64
C THR A 220 -38.52 21.21 6.58
N VAL A 221 -37.79 22.17 7.15
CA VAL A 221 -38.34 23.18 8.05
C VAL A 221 -38.80 24.41 7.27
N ASP A 222 -40.00 24.88 7.58
CA ASP A 222 -40.76 25.93 6.89
C ASP A 222 -39.93 27.22 6.63
N PRO A 223 -39.73 27.65 5.36
CA PRO A 223 -38.79 28.71 4.97
C PRO A 223 -39.03 30.09 5.61
N HIS A 224 -40.20 30.34 6.21
CA HIS A 224 -40.52 31.62 6.83
C HIS A 224 -39.94 31.80 8.25
N ALA A 225 -39.51 30.73 8.93
CA ALA A 225 -38.85 30.80 10.24
C ALA A 225 -37.30 30.80 10.15
N VAL A 226 -36.75 30.75 8.92
CA VAL A 226 -35.46 30.11 8.66
C VAL A 226 -34.28 31.08 8.61
N PHE A 227 -34.47 32.40 8.48
CA PHE A 227 -33.34 33.31 8.21
C PHE A 227 -32.28 33.40 9.32
N ALA A 228 -32.68 33.32 10.60
CA ALA A 228 -31.74 33.34 11.73
C ALA A 228 -31.15 31.94 12.05
N TRP A 229 -31.94 30.89 11.85
CA TRP A 229 -31.51 29.50 12.09
C TRP A 229 -30.58 28.98 10.99
N THR A 230 -30.85 29.30 9.74
CA THR A 230 -30.09 28.82 8.59
C THR A 230 -28.66 29.38 8.54
N LEU A 231 -28.45 30.64 8.96
CA LEU A 231 -27.11 31.19 9.14
C LEU A 231 -26.31 30.39 10.19
N THR A 232 -26.92 30.02 11.31
CA THR A 232 -26.22 29.32 12.39
C THR A 232 -26.03 27.83 12.11
N TYR A 233 -27.04 27.16 11.55
CA TYR A 233 -27.02 25.71 11.37
C TYR A 233 -26.51 25.24 10.01
N VAL A 234 -26.41 26.10 9.00
CA VAL A 234 -25.83 25.75 7.69
C VAL A 234 -24.46 26.38 7.50
N VAL A 235 -24.32 27.69 7.77
CA VAL A 235 -23.03 28.38 7.54
C VAL A 235 -22.00 27.90 8.53
N ALA A 236 -22.32 27.70 9.82
CA ALA A 236 -21.33 27.22 10.78
C ALA A 236 -20.73 25.84 10.42
N PRO A 237 -21.50 24.78 10.11
CA PRO A 237 -20.89 23.50 9.71
C PRO A 237 -20.17 23.58 8.36
N VAL A 238 -20.66 24.35 7.39
CA VAL A 238 -19.93 24.57 6.12
C VAL A 238 -18.60 25.27 6.37
N LEU A 239 -18.57 26.27 7.25
CA LEU A 239 -17.38 27.06 7.56
C LEU A 239 -16.39 26.26 8.42
N ILE A 240 -16.88 25.45 9.36
CA ILE A 240 -16.08 24.45 10.09
C ILE A 240 -15.48 23.44 9.10
N LEU A 241 -16.27 22.91 8.17
CA LEU A 241 -15.79 21.98 7.14
C LEU A 241 -14.74 22.66 6.25
N ALA A 242 -14.96 23.91 5.84
CA ALA A 242 -14.03 24.69 5.02
C ALA A 242 -12.73 24.98 5.77
N VAL A 243 -12.79 25.39 7.04
CA VAL A 243 -11.61 25.61 7.90
C VAL A 243 -10.87 24.29 8.14
N MET A 244 -11.57 23.18 8.34
CA MET A 244 -10.96 21.85 8.43
C MET A 244 -10.27 21.45 7.13
N LEU A 245 -10.93 21.61 5.98
CA LEU A 245 -10.35 21.30 4.67
C LEU A 245 -9.14 22.19 4.39
N PHE A 246 -9.19 23.46 4.78
CA PHE A 246 -8.08 24.41 4.65
C PHE A 246 -6.91 24.06 5.59
N ALA A 247 -7.19 23.78 6.87
CA ALA A 247 -6.19 23.32 7.84
C ALA A 247 -5.57 21.98 7.42
N TRP A 248 -6.36 21.07 6.84
CA TRP A 248 -5.90 19.81 6.29
C TRP A 248 -5.03 19.99 5.05
N ARG A 249 -5.44 20.85 4.11
CA ARG A 249 -4.65 21.20 2.94
C ARG A 249 -3.33 21.82 3.39
N ARG A 250 -3.35 22.70 4.39
CA ARG A 250 -2.16 23.32 5.00
C ARG A 250 -1.28 22.30 5.74
N ALA A 251 -1.85 21.32 6.42
CA ALA A 251 -1.11 20.24 7.07
C ALA A 251 -0.40 19.35 6.05
N ARG A 252 -1.07 18.97 4.95
CA ARG A 252 -0.45 18.29 3.79
C ARG A 252 0.66 19.13 3.14
N TYR A 253 0.43 20.43 2.99
CA TYR A 253 1.46 21.36 2.50
C TYR A 253 2.66 21.46 3.45
N ARG A 254 2.47 21.29 4.77
CA ARG A 254 3.57 21.23 5.74
C ARG A 254 4.37 19.95 5.63
N THR A 255 3.74 18.79 5.41
CA THR A 255 4.46 17.53 5.15
C THR A 255 5.31 17.61 3.88
N ALA A 256 4.81 18.29 2.84
CA ALA A 256 5.58 18.55 1.62
C ALA A 256 6.79 19.50 1.82
N ARG A 257 6.83 20.25 2.93
CA ARG A 257 7.95 21.15 3.29
C ARG A 257 8.83 20.60 4.41
N MET A 258 8.49 19.45 5.00
CA MET A 258 9.37 18.78 5.95
C MET A 258 10.62 18.29 5.22
N PRO A 259 11.80 18.35 5.88
CA PRO A 259 13.02 17.75 5.36
C PRO A 259 12.76 16.30 4.95
N ILE A 260 13.28 15.90 3.80
CA ILE A 260 13.05 14.56 3.24
C ILE A 260 13.49 13.48 4.25
N ASP A 261 14.46 13.77 5.13
CA ASP A 261 14.98 12.84 6.15
C ASP A 261 14.00 12.55 7.28
N GLU A 262 13.08 13.47 7.58
CA GLU A 262 12.06 13.27 8.61
C GLU A 262 10.88 12.41 8.11
N VAL A 263 10.53 12.54 6.83
CA VAL A 263 9.37 11.88 6.21
C VAL A 263 9.72 10.50 5.66
N LEU A 264 10.94 10.37 5.13
CA LEU A 264 11.47 9.18 4.47
C LEU A 264 12.86 8.88 5.05
N PRO A 265 12.94 8.32 6.28
CA PRO A 265 14.20 7.94 6.87
C PRO A 265 14.84 6.83 6.03
N VAL A 266 16.12 7.01 5.73
CA VAL A 266 16.92 5.99 5.05
C VAL A 266 17.58 5.13 6.11
N LEU A 267 17.20 3.86 6.20
CA LEU A 267 17.84 2.90 7.10
C LEU A 267 18.78 2.02 6.29
N GLN A 268 20.04 1.94 6.69
CA GLN A 268 20.93 0.91 6.18
C GLN A 268 20.64 -0.40 6.90
N LEU A 269 20.59 -1.51 6.16
CA LEU A 269 20.64 -2.83 6.78
C LEU A 269 21.97 -2.93 7.54
N PRO A 270 21.98 -3.41 8.79
CA PRO A 270 23.26 -3.75 9.41
C PRO A 270 23.93 -4.79 8.53
N GLU A 271 25.15 -4.52 8.11
CA GLU A 271 25.96 -5.50 7.38
C GLU A 271 25.97 -6.79 8.19
N ALA A 272 25.79 -7.94 7.53
CA ALA A 272 25.97 -9.25 8.13
C ALA A 272 27.48 -9.54 8.36
N SER A 273 28.21 -8.56 8.89
CA SER A 273 29.66 -8.49 9.00
C SER A 273 30.02 -8.02 10.41
N ASP A 274 29.84 -8.89 11.40
CA ASP A 274 30.55 -8.76 12.68
C ASP A 274 30.60 -10.07 13.48
N ASN A 275 30.79 -11.21 12.80
CA ASN A 275 31.06 -12.50 13.46
C ASN A 275 32.24 -13.29 12.84
N GLN A 276 33.15 -12.61 12.16
CA GLN A 276 34.45 -13.20 11.74
C GLN A 276 35.69 -12.47 12.31
N SER A 277 35.51 -11.51 13.23
CA SER A 277 36.62 -10.87 13.94
C SER A 277 36.47 -11.02 15.47
N ALA A 278 36.43 -12.26 15.93
CA ALA A 278 36.85 -12.62 17.28
C ALA A 278 37.45 -14.03 17.21
N LYS A 279 38.75 -14.07 16.90
CA LYS A 279 39.65 -15.10 17.39
C LYS A 279 39.86 -14.89 18.88
#